data_AF-A0A7C4UKF9-F1
#
_entry.id   AF-A0A7C4UKF9-F1
#
_cell.length_a   1.000
_cell.length_b   1.000
_cell.length_c   1.000
_cell.angle_alpha   90.00
_cell.angle_beta   90.00
_cell.angle_gamma   90.00
#
_symmetry.space_group_name_H-M   'P 1'
#
loop_
_entity.id
_entity.type
_entity.pdbx_description
1 polymer ?
#
loop_
_entity_poly.entity_id
_entity_poly.type
_entity_poly.pdbx_seq_one_letter_code
_entity_poly.pdbx_strand_id
1 'polypeptide(L)'
;PKLAWAQMNLKEKPIEINQAERRELLRIPGIGPKHADAILQARSTGKVRDLTTLHKLGIVVARAAPFVLLDGRRAESQLAMF
;
A
#
# COMPACT_ATOMS: atom_id res chain seq x y z
N PRO A 1 -14.71 -5.48 -11.03
CA PRO A 1 -14.37 -4.49 -9.97
C PRO A 1 -12.85 -4.40 -9.73
N LYS A 2 -12.34 -3.24 -9.29
CA LYS A 2 -10.92 -2.84 -9.18
C LYS A 2 -9.93 -3.86 -8.58
N LEU A 3 -10.42 -4.75 -7.71
CA LEU A 3 -9.64 -5.82 -7.10
C LEU A 3 -9.19 -6.90 -8.11
N ALA A 4 -10.05 -7.25 -9.07
CA ALA A 4 -9.70 -8.21 -10.13
C ALA A 4 -8.60 -7.67 -11.06
N TRP A 5 -8.63 -6.37 -11.38
CA TRP A 5 -7.56 -5.71 -12.15
C TRP A 5 -6.24 -5.71 -11.39
N ALA A 6 -6.27 -5.39 -10.09
CA ALA A 6 -5.07 -5.41 -9.25
C ALA A 6 -4.47 -6.82 -9.12
N GLN A 7 -5.30 -7.85 -9.03
CA GLN A 7 -4.85 -9.25 -9.03
C GLN A 7 -4.07 -9.61 -10.29
N MET A 8 -4.50 -9.13 -11.45
CA MET A 8 -3.87 -9.41 -12.74
C MET A 8 -2.63 -8.54 -13.03
N ASN A 9 -2.57 -7.32 -12.48
CA ASN A 9 -1.56 -6.32 -12.87
C ASN A 9 -0.54 -5.99 -11.77
N LEU A 10 -0.92 -6.08 -10.50
CA LEU A 10 -0.10 -5.64 -9.36
C LEU A 10 0.41 -6.79 -8.49
N LYS A 11 -0.14 -8.01 -8.62
CA LYS A 11 0.29 -9.16 -7.81
C LYS A 11 1.76 -9.54 -8.06
N GLU A 12 2.13 -9.58 -9.34
CA GLU A 12 3.50 -9.88 -9.81
C GLU A 12 4.42 -8.66 -9.77
N LYS A 13 3.85 -7.44 -9.75
CA LYS A 13 4.58 -6.17 -9.70
C LYS A 13 3.98 -5.27 -8.62
N PRO A 14 4.24 -5.58 -7.34
CA PRO A 14 3.76 -4.76 -6.25
C PRO A 14 4.39 -3.36 -6.30
N ILE A 15 3.64 -2.36 -5.84
CA ILE A 15 4.03 -0.96 -5.87
C ILE A 15 4.74 -0.59 -4.57
N GLU A 16 5.93 0.02 -4.65
CA GLU A 16 6.62 0.54 -3.48
C GLU A 16 5.95 1.81 -2.96
N ILE A 17 5.34 1.74 -1.77
CA ILE A 17 4.51 2.83 -1.23
C ILE A 17 5.31 4.12 -1.00
N ASN A 18 6.60 3.98 -0.67
CA ASN A 18 7.46 5.14 -0.43
C ASN A 18 7.84 5.88 -1.71
N GLN A 19 7.80 5.20 -2.87
CA GLN A 19 8.20 5.75 -4.17
C GLN A 19 7.02 6.03 -5.10
N ALA A 20 5.88 5.38 -4.86
CA ALA A 20 4.69 5.47 -5.69
C ALA A 20 4.18 6.90 -5.87
N GLU A 21 3.73 7.22 -7.07
CA GLU A 21 2.95 8.44 -7.31
C GLU A 21 1.53 8.31 -6.76
N ARG A 22 0.87 9.45 -6.51
CA ARG A 22 -0.54 9.51 -6.08
C ARG A 22 -1.46 8.67 -6.98
N ARG A 23 -1.24 8.71 -8.29
CA ARG A 23 -2.05 7.96 -9.27
C ARG A 23 -1.86 6.44 -9.13
N GLU A 24 -0.66 6.00 -8.78
CA GLU A 24 -0.36 4.57 -8.56
C GLU A 24 -0.97 4.09 -7.26
N LEU A 25 -0.87 4.90 -6.20
CA LEU A 25 -1.54 4.66 -4.91
C LEU A 25 -3.04 4.48 -5.10
N LEU A 26 -3.66 5.35 -5.91
CA LEU A 26 -5.08 5.26 -6.25
C LEU A 26 -5.46 4.01 -7.03
N ARG A 27 -4.52 3.26 -7.65
CA ARG A 27 -4.83 2.00 -8.33
C ARG A 27 -4.90 0.82 -7.37
N ILE A 28 -4.29 0.94 -6.18
CA ILE A 28 -4.25 -0.13 -5.18
C ILE A 28 -5.62 -0.27 -4.50
N PRO A 29 -6.19 -1.49 -4.44
CA PRO A 29 -7.42 -1.74 -3.69
C PRO A 29 -7.27 -1.39 -2.20
N GLY A 30 -8.26 -0.69 -1.65
CA GLY A 30 -8.23 -0.22 -0.26
C GLY A 30 -7.57 1.15 -0.05
N ILE A 31 -6.88 1.69 -1.06
CA ILE A 31 -6.32 3.05 -1.04
C ILE A 31 -7.21 3.98 -1.87
N GLY A 32 -7.89 4.90 -1.19
CA GLY A 32 -8.67 5.97 -1.79
C GLY A 32 -7.90 7.30 -1.80
N PRO A 33 -8.47 8.39 -2.35
CA PRO A 33 -7.82 9.70 -2.41
C PRO A 33 -7.29 10.17 -1.06
N LYS A 34 -8.12 10.11 -0.02
CA LYS A 34 -7.75 10.46 1.36
C LYS A 34 -6.54 9.65 1.85
N HIS A 35 -6.54 8.34 1.62
CA HIS A 35 -5.45 7.46 2.07
C HIS A 35 -4.19 7.64 1.24
N ALA A 36 -4.32 7.89 -0.06
CA ALA A 36 -3.17 8.22 -0.92
C ALA A 36 -2.50 9.50 -0.42
N ASP A 37 -3.28 10.55 -0.14
CA ASP A 37 -2.76 11.81 0.42
C ASP A 37 -2.11 11.58 1.79
N ALA A 38 -2.70 10.74 2.64
CA ALA A 38 -2.12 10.37 3.93
C ALA A 38 -0.78 9.63 3.80
N ILE A 39 -0.62 8.74 2.81
CA ILE A 39 0.66 8.07 2.51
C ILE A 39 1.71 9.09 2.05
N LEU A 40 1.33 10.02 1.16
CA LEU A 40 2.23 11.06 0.66
C LEU A 40 2.74 11.96 1.80
N GLN A 41 1.89 12.26 2.77
CA GLN A 41 2.29 12.98 3.98
C GLN A 41 3.17 12.12 4.89
N ALA A 42 2.79 10.86 5.14
CA ALA A 42 3.55 9.94 5.97
C ALA A 42 5.00 9.79 5.47
N ARG A 43 5.20 9.54 4.17
CA ARG A 43 6.54 9.41 3.58
C ARG A 43 7.39 10.68 3.68
N SER A 44 6.76 11.86 3.77
CA SER A 44 7.47 13.13 3.99
C SER A 44 8.00 13.26 5.42
N THR A 45 7.36 12.60 6.38
CA THR A 45 7.77 12.60 7.79
C THR A 45 8.69 11.43 8.15
N GLY A 46 8.64 10.34 7.39
CA GLY A 46 9.47 9.15 7.57
C GLY A 46 9.04 8.01 6.66
N LYS A 47 9.92 7.04 6.41
CA LYS A 47 9.59 5.90 5.55
C LYS A 47 8.53 4.99 6.19
N VAL A 48 7.55 4.57 5.39
CA VAL A 48 6.58 3.54 5.75
C VAL A 48 7.24 2.17 5.59
N ARG A 49 7.50 1.48 6.71
CA ARG A 49 8.23 0.20 6.74
C ARG A 49 7.39 -0.99 7.19
N ASP A 50 6.22 -0.71 7.74
CA ASP A 50 5.37 -1.71 8.38
C ASP A 50 3.89 -1.45 8.12
N LEU A 51 3.12 -2.53 8.18
CA LEU A 51 1.67 -2.51 8.06
C LEU A 51 0.98 -1.72 9.18
N THR A 52 1.58 -1.61 10.37
CA THR A 52 1.03 -0.82 11.47
C THR A 52 0.85 0.64 11.06
N THR A 53 1.83 1.18 10.35
CA THR A 53 1.79 2.55 9.84
C THR A 53 0.63 2.72 8.86
N LEU A 54 0.43 1.77 7.93
CA LEU A 54 -0.72 1.80 7.02
C LEU A 54 -2.06 1.69 7.77
N HIS A 55 -2.14 0.80 8.77
CA HIS A 55 -3.33 0.63 9.59
C HIS A 55 -3.67 1.91 10.37
N LYS A 56 -2.67 2.58 10.97
CA LYS A 56 -2.82 3.87 11.65
C LYS A 56 -3.32 4.98 10.72
N LEU A 57 -3.01 4.91 9.42
CA LEU A 57 -3.52 5.82 8.39
C LEU A 57 -4.97 5.49 7.95
N GLY A 58 -5.58 4.45 8.52
CA GLY A 58 -6.95 4.02 8.20
C GLY A 58 -7.04 3.14 6.94
N ILE A 59 -5.91 2.65 6.44
CA ILE A 59 -5.87 1.82 5.23
C ILE A 59 -6.26 0.39 5.60
N VAL A 60 -7.14 -0.20 4.78
CA VAL A 60 -7.50 -1.62 4.90
C VAL A 60 -6.32 -2.47 4.42
N VAL A 61 -5.42 -2.77 5.35
CA VAL A 61 -4.16 -3.49 5.09
C VAL A 61 -4.39 -4.81 4.35
N ALA A 62 -5.38 -5.61 4.75
CA ALA A 62 -5.68 -6.90 4.12
C ALA A 62 -5.97 -6.80 2.61
N ARG A 63 -6.47 -5.65 2.13
CA ARG A 63 -6.73 -5.43 0.69
C ARG A 63 -5.53 -4.85 -0.07
N ALA A 64 -4.70 -4.08 0.61
CA ALA A 64 -3.57 -3.39 -0.01
C ALA A 64 -2.27 -4.22 0.04
N ALA A 65 -2.04 -4.98 1.11
CA ALA A 65 -0.82 -5.73 1.40
C ALA A 65 -0.33 -6.65 0.26
N PRO A 66 -1.19 -7.37 -0.50
CA PRO A 66 -0.74 -8.20 -1.62
C PRO A 66 -0.14 -7.40 -2.79
N PHE A 67 -0.40 -6.10 -2.86
CA PHE A 67 -0.09 -5.24 -4.01
C PHE A 67 0.94 -4.16 -3.70
N VAL A 68 1.50 -4.13 -2.48
CA VAL A 68 2.42 -3.08 -2.04
C VAL A 68 3.72 -3.64 -1.47
N LEU A 69 4.78 -2.86 -1.67
CA LEU A 69 6.04 -3.00 -0.97
C LEU A 69 6.19 -1.90 0.08
N LEU A 70 6.89 -2.24 1.15
CA LEU A 70 7.24 -1.37 2.25
C LEU A 70 8.76 -1.39 2.42
N ASP A 71 9.43 -0.34 1.91
CA ASP A 71 10.89 -0.18 1.93
C ASP A 71 11.60 -1.40 1.30
N GLY A 72 11.08 -1.85 0.15
CA GLY A 72 11.61 -2.98 -0.64
C GLY A 72 11.13 -4.36 -0.17
N ARG A 73 10.29 -4.45 0.87
CA ARG A 73 9.79 -5.72 1.41
C ARG A 73 8.32 -5.92 1.06
N ARG A 74 7.92 -7.14 0.70
CA ARG A 74 6.51 -7.46 0.46
C ARG A 74 5.73 -7.29 1.76
N ALA A 75 4.66 -6.49 1.72
CA ALA A 75 3.79 -6.30 2.88
C ALA A 75 3.08 -7.60 3.28
N GLU A 76 2.82 -8.50 2.33
CA GLU A 76 2.20 -9.81 2.58
C GLU A 76 2.94 -10.66 3.61
N SER A 77 4.28 -10.62 3.66
CA SER A 77 5.03 -11.40 4.66
C SER A 77 4.86 -10.86 6.08
N GLN A 78 4.45 -9.59 6.23
CA GLN A 78 4.15 -8.99 7.54
C GLN A 78 2.74 -9.33 8.03
N LEU A 79 1.82 -9.79 7.17
CA LEU A 79 0.47 -10.21 7.59
C LEU A 79 0.49 -11.42 8.52
N ALA A 80 1.48 -12.30 8.42
CA ALA A 80 1.63 -13.45 9.31
C ALA A 80 1.96 -13.06 10.76
N MET A 81 2.26 -11.79 11.02
CA MET A 81 2.62 -11.23 12.32
C MET A 81 1.54 -10.30 12.92
N PHE A 82 0.39 -10.15 12.25
CA PHE A 82 -0.75 -9.33 12.69
C PHE A 82 -1.96 -10.16 13.09
#